data_AF-H1LSV9-F1
#
_entry.id   AF-H1LSV9-F1
#
_cell.length_a   1.000
_cell.length_b   1.000
_cell.length_c   1.000
_cell.angle_alpha   90.00
_cell.angle_beta   90.00
_cell.angle_gamma   90.00
#
_symmetry.space_group_name_H-M   'P 1'
#
loop_
_entity.id
_entity.type
_entity.pdbx_description
1 polymer ?
#
loop_
_entity_poly.entity_id
_entity_poly.type
_entity_poly.pdbx_seq_one_letter_code
_entity_poly.pdbx_strand_id
1 'polypeptide(L)'
;MQNNPANKLKDFMWQFLMDKGQKANIPALKENVYTLIAMATQKTAGQKKGINWSELDMVLFSVIVEATALVLSGELDKIEGETDGDTKECDNKP
;
A
#
# COMPACT_ATOMS: atom_id res chain seq x y z
N MET A 1 25.12 20.41 -15.08
CA MET A 1 23.76 19.84 -15.22
C MET A 1 22.98 20.21 -13.96
N GLN A 2 21.80 20.81 -14.10
CA GLN A 2 20.97 21.17 -12.95
C GLN A 2 20.42 19.89 -12.29
N ASN A 3 20.61 19.74 -10.98
CA ASN A 3 20.07 18.61 -10.23
C ASN A 3 18.55 18.74 -10.14
N ASN A 4 17.84 18.09 -11.07
CA ASN A 4 16.38 18.03 -11.06
C ASN A 4 15.93 17.12 -9.89
N PRO A 5 15.09 17.59 -8.95
CA PRO A 5 14.52 16.78 -7.88
C PRO A 5 13.84 15.49 -8.37
N ALA A 6 13.27 15.51 -9.57
CA ALA A 6 12.63 14.34 -10.18
C ALA A 6 13.60 13.18 -10.46
N ASN A 7 14.89 13.46 -10.71
CA ASN A 7 15.88 12.41 -10.92
C ASN A 7 16.15 11.64 -9.62
N LYS A 8 16.23 12.35 -8.48
CA LYS A 8 16.37 11.72 -7.16
C LYS A 8 15.19 10.83 -6.81
N LEU A 9 13.97 11.26 -7.15
CA LEU A 9 12.76 10.47 -6.95
C LEU A 9 12.77 9.18 -7.78
N LYS A 10 13.20 9.27 -9.05
CA LYS A 10 13.33 8.11 -9.95
C LYS A 10 14.37 7.11 -9.44
N ASP A 11 15.53 7.59 -9.00
CA ASP A 11 16.60 6.73 -8.47
C ASP A 11 16.17 6.05 -7.18
N PHE A 12 15.50 6.78 -6.28
CA PHE A 12 14.93 6.22 -5.06
C PHE A 12 13.90 5.14 -5.37
N MET A 13 12.97 5.39 -6.30
CA MET A 13 11.97 4.40 -6.71
C MET A 13 12.62 3.17 -7.35
N TRP A 14 13.64 3.37 -8.20
CA TRP A 14 14.38 2.26 -8.81
C TRP A 14 15.05 1.38 -7.76
N GLN A 15 15.77 1.99 -6.81
CA GLN A 15 16.36 1.26 -5.69
C GLN A 15 15.28 0.55 -4.86
N PHE A 16 14.20 1.25 -4.53
CA PHE A 16 13.07 0.69 -3.80
C PHE A 16 12.40 -0.49 -4.50
N LEU A 17 12.43 -0.58 -5.83
CA LEU A 17 11.87 -1.73 -6.55
C LEU A 17 12.86 -2.90 -6.65
N MET A 18 14.17 -2.61 -6.70
CA MET A 18 15.19 -3.62 -6.96
C MET A 18 15.73 -4.32 -5.72
N ASP A 19 15.70 -3.68 -4.55
CA ASP A 19 16.40 -4.19 -3.37
C ASP A 19 15.75 -5.46 -2.76
N LYS A 20 14.46 -5.72 -3.07
CA LYS A 20 13.63 -6.84 -2.56
C LYS A 20 13.69 -7.13 -1.04
N GLY A 21 14.29 -6.24 -0.25
CA GLY A 21 14.48 -6.35 1.21
C GLY A 21 13.52 -5.47 2.01
N GLN A 22 12.46 -4.97 1.38
CA GLN A 22 11.43 -4.16 2.01
C GLN A 22 10.74 -4.99 3.09
N LYS A 23 10.37 -4.33 4.20
CA LYS A 23 9.56 -4.95 5.24
C LYS A 23 8.13 -4.50 5.06
N ALA A 24 7.19 -5.45 4.97
CA ALA A 24 5.78 -5.10 4.97
C ALA A 24 5.40 -4.35 6.24
N ASN A 25 4.64 -3.26 6.09
CA ASN A 25 4.00 -2.55 7.19
C ASN A 25 2.48 -2.56 6.99
N ILE A 26 1.88 -3.73 7.27
CA ILE A 26 0.44 -3.96 7.12
C ILE A 26 -0.40 -2.94 7.93
N PRO A 27 -0.03 -2.57 9.18
CA PRO A 27 -0.75 -1.52 9.90
C PRO A 27 -0.77 -0.17 9.16
N ALA A 28 0.38 0.30 8.67
CA ALA A 28 0.46 1.55 7.91
C ALA A 28 -0.32 1.48 6.60
N LEU A 29 -0.26 0.35 5.88
CA LEU A 29 -1.06 0.13 4.68
C LEU A 29 -2.56 0.31 4.98
N LYS A 30 -3.05 -0.31 6.06
CA LYS A 30 -4.46 -0.19 6.47
C LYS A 30 -4.83 1.25 6.82
N GLU A 31 -3.99 1.93 7.60
CA GLU A 31 -4.21 3.32 8.00
C GLU A 31 -4.27 4.26 6.78
N ASN A 32 -3.33 4.12 5.85
CA ASN A 32 -3.29 4.91 4.61
C ASN A 32 -4.52 4.65 3.73
N VAL A 33 -4.96 3.39 3.61
CA VAL A 33 -6.18 3.03 2.87
C VAL A 33 -7.43 3.62 3.52
N TYR A 34 -7.58 3.53 4.84
CA TYR A 34 -8.73 4.12 5.53
C TYR A 34 -8.74 5.64 5.47
N THR A 35 -7.57 6.28 5.54
CA THR A 35 -7.42 7.71 5.31
C THR A 35 -7.85 8.10 3.90
N LEU A 36 -7.42 7.34 2.88
CA LEU A 36 -7.83 7.56 1.49
C LEU A 36 -9.34 7.42 1.31
N ILE A 37 -9.95 6.38 1.90
CA ILE A 37 -11.40 6.18 1.89
C ILE A 37 -12.11 7.37 2.55
N ALA A 38 -11.65 7.82 3.71
CA ALA A 38 -12.25 8.96 4.41
C ALA A 38 -12.17 10.24 3.56
N MET A 39 -11.04 10.49 2.89
CA MET A 39 -10.88 11.65 2.00
C MET A 39 -11.77 11.55 0.74
N ALA A 40 -11.85 10.36 0.13
CA ALA A 40 -12.62 10.13 -1.10
C ALA A 40 -14.15 10.05 -0.86
N THR A 41 -14.58 9.58 0.32
CA THR A 41 -15.99 9.37 0.67
C THR A 41 -16.64 10.53 1.42
N GLN A 42 -15.91 11.64 1.65
CA GLN A 42 -16.50 12.88 2.13
C GLN A 42 -17.63 13.33 1.18
N LYS A 43 -18.87 12.91 1.50
CA LYS A 43 -20.10 13.29 0.80
C LYS A 43 -20.23 14.80 0.86
N THR A 44 -19.85 15.47 -0.21
CA THR A 44 -20.14 16.89 -0.37
C THR A 44 -21.45 17.03 -1.11
N ALA A 45 -22.56 16.98 -0.35
CA ALA A 45 -23.81 17.59 -0.78
C ALA A 45 -23.57 19.10 -0.91
N GLY A 46 -23.04 19.53 -2.05
CA GLY A 46 -22.90 20.93 -2.44
C GLY A 46 -21.80 21.75 -1.76
N GLN A 47 -21.13 21.28 -0.70
CA GLN A 47 -20.04 22.02 -0.07
C GLN A 47 -18.72 21.25 -0.16
N LYS A 48 -17.86 21.62 -1.11
CA LYS A 48 -16.44 21.24 -1.09
C LYS A 48 -15.77 21.87 0.13
N LYS A 49 -15.91 21.27 1.33
CA LYS A 49 -14.88 21.45 2.35
C LYS A 49 -13.60 20.87 1.75
N GLY A 50 -12.62 21.73 1.58
CA GLY A 50 -11.50 21.53 0.65
C GLY A 50 -10.77 20.22 0.89
N ILE A 51 -10.88 19.31 -0.08
CA ILE A 51 -9.91 18.22 -0.24
C ILE A 51 -8.58 18.93 -0.50
N ASN A 52 -7.63 18.79 0.42
CA ASN A 52 -6.26 19.20 0.17
C ASN A 52 -5.68 18.19 -0.83
N TRP A 53 -5.72 18.54 -2.12
CA TRP A 53 -5.26 17.66 -3.20
C TRP A 53 -3.79 17.26 -3.03
N SER A 54 -2.96 18.11 -2.43
CA SER A 54 -1.58 17.76 -2.12
C SER A 54 -1.46 16.69 -1.03
N GLU A 55 -2.36 16.68 -0.04
CA GLU A 55 -2.42 15.61 0.95
C GLU A 55 -2.96 14.31 0.33
N LEU A 56 -3.92 14.43 -0.60
CA LEU A 56 -4.46 13.27 -1.32
C LEU A 56 -3.37 12.56 -2.13
N ASP A 57 -2.53 13.32 -2.84
CA ASP A 57 -1.42 12.77 -3.62
C ASP A 57 -0.40 12.06 -2.72
N MET A 58 -0.10 12.62 -1.53
CA MET A 58 0.78 11.96 -0.56
C MET A 58 0.17 10.67 -0.02
N VAL A 59 -1.11 10.67 0.36
CA VAL A 59 -1.79 9.47 0.87
C VAL A 59 -1.84 8.38 -0.20
N LEU A 60 -2.14 8.74 -1.46
CA LEU A 60 -2.13 7.80 -2.58
C LEU A 60 -0.74 7.18 -2.78
N PHE A 61 0.30 8.02 -2.75
CA PHE A 61 1.68 7.54 -2.89
C PHE A 61 2.09 6.63 -1.71
N SER A 62 1.70 6.96 -0.48
CA SER A 62 1.93 6.12 0.69
C SER A 62 1.26 4.75 0.55
N VAL A 63 0.01 4.69 0.05
CA VAL A 63 -0.65 3.40 -0.25
C VAL A 63 0.15 2.60 -1.28
N ILE A 64 0.60 3.23 -2.37
CA ILE A 64 1.38 2.55 -3.42
C ILE A 64 2.69 2.01 -2.87
N VAL A 65 3.43 2.78 -2.08
CA VAL A 65 4.70 2.37 -1.49
C VAL A 65 4.50 1.18 -0.54
N GLU A 66 3.53 1.26 0.37
CA GLU A 66 3.29 0.19 1.35
C GLU A 66 2.75 -1.09 0.69
N ALA A 67 1.90 -0.98 -0.33
CA ALA A 67 1.43 -2.13 -1.10
C ALA A 67 2.57 -2.79 -1.88
N THR A 68 3.46 -1.98 -2.47
CA THR A 68 4.65 -2.49 -3.17
C THR A 68 5.59 -3.19 -2.19
N ALA A 69 5.81 -2.62 -1.00
CA ALA A 69 6.61 -3.25 0.05
C ALA A 69 6.02 -4.59 0.50
N LEU A 70 4.70 -4.69 0.66
CA LEU A 70 3.99 -5.92 1.02
C LEU A 70 4.20 -7.04 -0.02
N VAL A 71 4.16 -6.71 -1.30
CA VAL A 71 4.42 -7.67 -2.39
C VAL A 71 5.90 -8.06 -2.41
N LEU A 72 6.82 -7.09 -2.40
CA LEU A 72 8.25 -7.36 -2.52
C LEU A 72 8.84 -8.08 -1.31
N SER A 73 8.23 -7.93 -0.13
CA SER A 73 8.68 -8.63 1.08
C SER A 73 8.30 -10.12 1.11
N GLY A 74 7.43 -10.58 0.21
CA GLY A 74 6.90 -11.95 0.21
C GLY A 74 5.98 -12.26 1.39
N GLU A 75 5.55 -11.27 2.16
CA GLU A 75 4.59 -11.48 3.26
C GLU A 75 3.17 -11.72 2.70
N LEU A 76 2.85 -11.14 1.55
CA LEU A 76 1.59 -11.43 0.86
C LEU A 76 1.47 -12.91 0.49
N ASP A 77 2.52 -13.50 -0.08
CA ASP A 77 2.54 -14.92 -0.48
C ASP A 77 2.30 -15.86 0.71
N LYS A 78 2.78 -15.49 1.91
CA LYS A 78 2.54 -16.26 3.15
C LYS A 78 1.07 -16.21 3.55
N ILE A 79 0.47 -15.02 3.52
CA ILE A 79 -0.95 -14.82 3.84
C ILE A 79 -1.84 -15.60 2.85
N GLU A 80 -1.52 -15.54 1.55
CA GLU A 80 -2.24 -16.28 0.52
C GLU A 80 -2.09 -17.81 0.70
N GLY A 81 -0.88 -18.29 1.02
CA GLY A 81 -0.61 -19.71 1.28
C GLY A 81 -1.25 -20.26 2.56
N GLU A 82 -1.37 -19.45 3.62
CA GLU A 82 -2.09 -19.82 4.85
C GLU A 82 -3.61 -19.95 4.59
N THR A 83 -4.16 -19.16 3.68
CA THR A 83 -5.58 -19.20 3.31
C THR A 83 -5.95 -20.49 2.56
N ASP A 84 -5.00 -21.06 1.80
CA ASP A 84 -5.18 -22.34 1.09
C ASP A 84 -4.99 -23.57 2.00
N GLY A 85 -4.35 -23.41 3.16
CA GLY A 85 -4.10 -24.50 4.13
C GLY A 85 -5.29 -24.85 5.02
N ASP A 86 -6.18 -23.90 5.28
CA ASP A 86 -7.30 -24.06 6.24
C ASP A 86 -8.54 -24.77 5.65
N THR A 87 -8.46 -25.26 4.40
CA THR A 87 -9.54 -26.02 3.74
C THR A 87 -9.29 -27.54 3.74
N LYS A 88 -8.25 -28.05 4.42
CA LYS A 88 -7.93 -29.50 4.41
C LYS A 88 -7.79 -30.11 5.80
N GLU A 89 -8.77 -29.89 6.69
CA GLU A 89 -8.87 -30.71 7.90
C GLU A 89 -10.32 -30.96 8.33
N CYS A 90 -11.15 -31.50 7.43
CA CYS A 90 -12.47 -32.05 7.80
C CYS A 90 -12.85 -33.34 7.07
N ASP A 91 -11.91 -34.17 6.61
CA ASP A 91 -12.27 -35.48 6.06
C ASP A 91 -11.27 -36.53 6.55
N ASN A 92 -11.51 -37.05 7.76
CA ASN A 92 -11.25 -38.46 8.09
C ASN A 92 -11.64 -38.78 9.54
N LYS A 93 -12.88 -39.27 9.74
CA LYS A 93 -13.19 -40.45 10.56
C LYS A 93 -14.68 -40.83 10.41
N PRO A 94 -15.10 -42.11 10.53
CA PRO A 94 -14.37 -43.36 10.79
C PRO A 94 -14.18 -44.28 9.58
#